data_AF-F8KPD6-F1
#
_entry.id   AF-F8KPD6-F1
#
_cell.length_a   1.000
_cell.length_b   1.000
_cell.length_c   1.000
_cell.angle_alpha   90.00
_cell.angle_beta   90.00
_cell.angle_gamma   90.00
#
_symmetry.space_group_name_H-M   'P 1'
#
loop_
_entity.id
_entity.type
_entity.pdbx_description
1 polymer ?
#
loop_
_entity_poly.entity_id
_entity_poly.type
_entity_poly.pdbx_seq_one_letter_code
_entity_poly.pdbx_strand_id
1 'polypeptide(L)'
;MPKILPSLLLAFALLGAHTIHKEKSMQEIRTKADFKSYAGPSDKFSGQVQIQALFGPTKWRNFSGGVVHFAPKARSAWHTHPAGQTLLVTEGEIYTGSAEA
;
A
#
# COMPACT_ATOMS: atom_id res chain seq x y z
N MET A 1 72.31 -23.42 -17.77
CA MET A 1 71.33 -23.38 -18.87
C MET A 1 69.96 -23.74 -18.31
N PRO A 2 68.91 -22.96 -18.63
CA PRO A 2 67.61 -22.98 -17.97
C PRO A 2 66.75 -24.15 -18.44
N LYS A 3 65.72 -24.51 -17.66
CA LYS A 3 64.38 -24.87 -18.16
C LYS A 3 63.40 -24.91 -16.98
N ILE A 4 62.79 -23.74 -16.80
CA ILE A 4 61.52 -23.46 -16.14
C ILE A 4 60.43 -24.42 -16.66
N LEU A 5 59.62 -24.98 -15.76
CA LEU A 5 58.28 -25.47 -16.10
C LEU A 5 57.28 -24.86 -15.10
N PRO A 6 56.23 -24.17 -15.57
CA PRO A 6 55.43 -23.31 -14.72
C PRO A 6 54.30 -24.05 -14.00
N SER A 7 54.09 -23.62 -12.76
CA SER A 7 52.82 -23.38 -12.09
C SER A 7 51.65 -24.33 -12.34
N LEU A 8 51.40 -25.10 -11.29
CA LEU A 8 50.10 -25.45 -10.73
C LEU A 8 49.04 -24.35 -10.98
N LEU A 9 47.97 -24.69 -11.70
CA LEU A 9 46.70 -23.97 -11.63
C LEU A 9 45.59 -24.98 -11.37
N LEU A 10 45.30 -25.16 -10.08
CA LEU A 10 44.07 -25.74 -9.59
C LEU A 10 42.98 -24.70 -9.79
N ALA A 11 42.18 -24.82 -10.84
CA ALA A 11 41.03 -23.96 -11.08
C ALA A 11 39.94 -24.27 -10.04
N PHE A 12 39.97 -23.55 -8.92
CA PHE A 12 38.85 -23.52 -7.97
C PHE A 12 37.69 -22.77 -8.65
N ALA A 13 36.74 -23.53 -9.21
CA ALA A 13 35.46 -22.99 -9.64
C ALA A 13 34.66 -22.61 -8.39
N LEU A 14 34.93 -21.42 -7.83
CA LEU A 14 34.03 -20.76 -6.90
C LEU A 14 32.81 -20.28 -7.69
N LEU A 15 31.89 -21.22 -7.94
CA LEU A 15 30.52 -20.89 -8.29
C LEU A 15 29.89 -20.29 -7.02
N GLY A 16 30.15 -19.01 -6.79
CA GLY A 16 29.45 -18.25 -5.78
C GLY A 16 27.97 -18.32 -6.10
N ALA A 17 27.21 -19.06 -5.30
CA ALA A 17 25.77 -18.99 -5.30
C ALA A 17 25.42 -17.57 -4.83
N HIS A 18 25.37 -16.63 -5.78
CA HIS A 18 24.74 -15.35 -5.52
C HIS A 18 23.28 -15.65 -5.25
N THR A 19 22.92 -15.72 -3.97
CA THR A 19 21.53 -15.53 -3.56
C THR A 19 21.13 -14.19 -4.14
N ILE A 20 20.31 -14.23 -5.20
CA ILE A 20 19.57 -13.05 -5.62
C ILE A 20 18.63 -12.75 -4.46
N HIS A 21 19.06 -11.87 -3.56
CA HIS A 21 18.16 -11.21 -2.65
C HIS A 21 17.20 -10.42 -3.54
N LYS A 22 16.04 -11.02 -3.80
CA LYS A 22 14.92 -10.30 -4.41
C LYS A 22 14.55 -9.21 -3.41
N GLU A 23 15.12 -8.02 -3.61
CA GLU A 23 14.83 -6.87 -2.76
C GLU A 23 13.32 -6.70 -2.76
N LYS A 24 12.73 -6.84 -1.57
CA LYS A 24 11.30 -6.76 -1.39
C LYS A 24 10.96 -5.29 -1.43
N SER A 25 10.83 -4.73 -2.64
CA SER A 25 10.57 -3.30 -2.82
C SER A 25 9.46 -2.83 -1.89
N MET A 26 9.82 -1.95 -0.96
CA MET A 26 8.93 -1.31 0.01
C MET A 26 8.29 -0.04 -0.58
N GLN A 27 8.35 0.11 -1.90
CA GLN A 27 7.80 1.22 -2.65
C GLN A 27 6.84 0.69 -3.71
N GLU A 28 5.72 1.38 -3.87
CA GLU A 28 4.73 1.09 -4.90
C GLU A 28 4.43 2.39 -5.63
N ILE A 29 4.53 2.38 -6.96
CA ILE A 29 4.07 3.47 -7.82
C ILE A 29 2.70 3.09 -8.34
N ARG A 30 1.71 3.96 -8.15
CA ARG A 30 0.36 3.79 -8.69
C ARG A 30 -0.01 5.01 -9.51
N THR A 31 -0.79 4.79 -10.56
CA THR A 31 -1.33 5.80 -11.43
C THR A 31 -2.85 5.86 -11.27
N LYS A 32 -3.48 6.89 -11.85
CA LYS A 32 -4.94 7.03 -11.83
C LYS A 32 -5.67 5.81 -12.42
N ALA A 33 -5.05 5.10 -13.37
CA ALA A 33 -5.62 3.90 -13.98
C ALA A 33 -5.76 2.73 -12.99
N ASP A 34 -4.99 2.74 -11.89
CA ASP A 34 -4.97 1.68 -10.89
C ASP A 34 -6.06 1.88 -9.82
N PHE A 35 -6.72 3.02 -9.78
CA PHE A 35 -7.73 3.35 -8.78
C PHE A 35 -9.09 2.76 -9.15
N LYS A 36 -9.75 2.15 -8.18
CA LYS A 36 -11.08 1.55 -8.37
C LYS A 36 -12.12 2.38 -7.65
N SER A 37 -13.13 2.82 -8.39
CA SER A 37 -14.24 3.60 -7.87
C SER A 37 -15.51 2.74 -7.78
N TYR A 38 -16.23 2.82 -6.65
CA TYR A 38 -17.49 2.12 -6.43
C TYR A 38 -18.41 2.88 -5.46
N ALA A 39 -19.71 2.61 -5.53
CA ALA A 39 -20.69 3.19 -4.61
C ALA A 39 -20.53 2.60 -3.21
N GLY A 40 -20.69 3.45 -2.18
CA GLY A 40 -20.68 3.05 -0.79
C GLY A 40 -21.80 2.04 -0.48
N PRO A 41 -21.51 0.90 0.16
CA PRO A 41 -22.53 -0.08 0.54
C PRO A 41 -23.60 0.53 1.46
N SER A 42 -24.88 0.22 1.22
CA SER A 42 -26.01 0.80 1.95
C SER A 42 -26.10 0.37 3.43
N ASP A 43 -25.40 -0.70 3.82
CA ASP A 43 -25.25 -1.12 5.21
C ASP A 43 -24.15 -0.34 5.96
N LYS A 44 -23.28 0.38 5.23
CA LYS A 44 -22.18 1.19 5.79
C LYS A 44 -22.38 2.68 5.63
N PHE A 45 -23.28 3.11 4.75
CA PHE A 45 -23.49 4.51 4.43
C PHE A 45 -24.98 4.84 4.28
N SER A 46 -25.34 6.05 4.68
CA SER A 46 -26.63 6.66 4.38
C SER A 46 -26.44 7.78 3.36
N GLY A 47 -27.27 7.82 2.32
CA GLY A 47 -27.13 8.76 1.21
C GLY A 47 -26.15 8.29 0.12
N GLN A 48 -25.89 9.16 -0.86
CA GLN A 48 -24.98 8.85 -1.95
C GLN A 48 -23.52 9.07 -1.54
N VAL A 49 -22.74 7.98 -1.57
CA VAL A 49 -21.31 7.98 -1.26
C VAL A 49 -20.57 7.28 -2.38
N GLN A 50 -19.49 7.90 -2.86
CA GLN A 50 -18.59 7.30 -3.84
C GLN A 50 -17.22 7.09 -3.19
N ILE A 51 -16.71 5.87 -3.29
CA ILE A 51 -15.40 5.50 -2.74
C ILE A 51 -14.45 5.26 -3.91
N GLN A 52 -13.26 5.83 -3.86
CA GLN A 52 -12.14 5.52 -4.75
C GLN A 52 -10.99 4.92 -3.92
N ALA A 53 -10.74 3.63 -4.10
CA ALA A 53 -9.61 2.96 -3.45
C ALA A 53 -8.29 3.37 -4.13
N LEU A 54 -7.36 3.95 -3.34
CA LEU A 54 -6.06 4.39 -3.83
C LEU A 54 -4.99 3.30 -3.63
N PHE A 55 -4.91 2.73 -2.43
CA PHE A 55 -3.98 1.66 -2.10
C PHE A 55 -4.53 0.79 -0.96
N GLY A 56 -4.15 -0.50 -0.98
CA GLY A 56 -4.50 -1.47 0.07
C GLY A 56 -3.34 -1.81 1.00
N PRO A 57 -3.57 -2.68 2.00
CA PRO A 57 -2.52 -3.21 2.84
C PRO A 57 -1.56 -4.11 2.03
N THR A 58 -0.32 -4.16 2.47
CA THR A 58 0.74 -5.02 1.92
C THR A 58 1.48 -5.73 3.05
N LYS A 59 2.52 -6.49 2.69
CA LYS A 59 3.41 -7.17 3.64
C LYS A 59 4.19 -6.20 4.55
N TRP A 60 4.28 -4.93 4.17
CA TRP A 60 5.08 -3.89 4.84
C TRP A 60 4.26 -2.64 5.18
N ARG A 61 2.98 -2.59 4.78
CA ARG A 61 2.03 -1.51 5.08
C ARG A 61 0.74 -2.13 5.61
N ASN A 62 0.43 -1.91 6.88
CA ASN A 62 -0.73 -2.51 7.55
C ASN A 62 -2.01 -1.66 7.46
N PHE A 63 -2.02 -0.61 6.66
CA PHE A 63 -3.18 0.28 6.45
C PHE A 63 -3.51 0.43 4.97
N SER A 64 -4.73 0.87 4.69
CA SER A 64 -5.23 1.22 3.36
C SER A 64 -5.53 2.72 3.27
N GLY A 65 -5.71 3.22 2.06
CA GLY A 65 -6.11 4.60 1.81
C GLY A 65 -7.05 4.70 0.62
N GLY A 66 -7.99 5.63 0.71
CA GLY A 66 -8.99 5.90 -0.31
C GLY A 66 -9.48 7.34 -0.22
N VAL A 67 -10.04 7.84 -1.31
CA VAL A 67 -10.82 9.09 -1.34
C VAL A 67 -12.28 8.71 -1.23
N VAL A 68 -13.02 9.37 -0.35
CA VAL A 68 -14.45 9.16 -0.19
C VAL A 68 -15.15 10.49 -0.44
N HIS A 69 -16.07 10.49 -1.41
CA HIS A 69 -16.90 11.64 -1.73
C HIS A 69 -18.30 11.41 -1.16
N PHE A 70 -18.73 12.33 -0.30
CA PHE A 70 -20.06 12.33 0.29
C PHE A 70 -20.90 13.40 -0.43
N ALA A 71 -22.04 12.99 -0.99
CA ALA A 71 -23.04 13.97 -1.40
C ALA A 71 -23.55 14.74 -0.16
N PRO A 72 -24.14 15.95 -0.32
CA PRO A 72 -24.70 16.69 0.80
C PRO A 72 -25.61 15.82 1.69
N LYS A 73 -25.37 15.85 3.00
CA LYS A 73 -26.06 15.06 4.04
C LYS A 73 -25.79 13.54 4.04
N ALA A 74 -24.97 13.02 3.12
CA ALA A 74 -24.52 11.64 3.18
C ALA A 74 -23.52 11.43 4.34
N ARG A 75 -23.51 10.24 4.93
CA ARG A 75 -22.65 9.91 6.09
C ARG A 75 -22.37 8.42 6.18
N SER A 76 -21.33 8.06 6.92
CA SER A 76 -21.08 6.69 7.35
C SER A 76 -22.04 6.27 8.47
N ALA A 77 -22.23 4.96 8.61
CA ALA A 77 -22.75 4.36 9.82
C ALA A 77 -21.71 4.48 10.95
N TRP A 78 -22.15 4.38 12.21
CA TRP A 78 -21.25 4.29 13.36
C TRP A 78 -20.33 3.07 13.23
N HIS A 79 -19.03 3.29 13.43
CA HIS A 79 -18.02 2.25 13.37
C HIS A 79 -16.76 2.68 14.14
N THR A 80 -15.86 1.72 14.39
CA THR A 80 -14.58 1.96 15.03
C THR A 80 -13.45 1.43 14.16
N HIS A 81 -12.26 2.04 14.30
CA HIS A 81 -11.02 1.55 13.74
C HIS A 81 -10.06 1.23 14.88
N PRO A 82 -9.63 -0.04 15.06
CA PRO A 82 -8.78 -0.44 16.19
C PRO A 82 -7.45 0.33 16.27
N ALA A 83 -6.90 0.73 15.13
CA ALA A 83 -5.66 1.51 15.04
C ALA A 83 -5.89 3.03 14.89
N GLY A 84 -7.14 3.49 15.04
CA GLY A 84 -7.55 4.86 14.75
C GLY A 84 -7.75 5.13 13.26
N GLN A 85 -8.08 6.39 12.94
CA GLN A 85 -8.32 6.88 11.59
C GLN A 85 -7.82 8.32 11.46
N THR A 86 -7.23 8.65 10.32
CA THR A 86 -6.88 10.03 9.94
C THR A 86 -7.68 10.41 8.70
N LEU A 87 -8.33 11.57 8.73
CA LEU A 87 -9.08 12.13 7.61
C LEU A 87 -8.35 13.35 7.06
N LEU A 88 -8.14 13.38 5.75
CA LEU A 88 -7.63 14.55 5.04
C LEU A 88 -8.77 15.12 4.20
N VAL A 89 -9.25 16.30 4.57
CA VAL A 89 -10.28 17.01 3.80
C VAL A 89 -9.58 17.68 2.63
N THR A 90 -9.83 17.18 1.42
CA THR A 90 -9.25 17.74 0.20
C THR A 90 -10.17 18.78 -0.45
N GLU A 91 -11.48 18.65 -0.26
CA GLU A 91 -12.50 19.53 -0.83
C GLU A 91 -13.71 19.60 0.11
N GLY A 92 -14.37 20.77 0.18
CA GLY A 92 -15.60 20.98 0.96
C GLY A 92 -15.37 21.05 2.48
N GLU A 93 -16.44 20.78 3.22
CA GLU A 93 -16.46 20.74 4.69
C GLU A 93 -17.09 19.42 5.14
N ILE A 94 -16.60 18.87 6.25
CA ILE A 94 -17.12 17.63 6.84
C ILE A 94 -17.50 17.85 8.30
N TYR A 95 -18.45 17.06 8.78
CA TYR A 95 -18.76 16.90 10.20
C TYR A 95 -18.21 15.55 10.68
N THR A 96 -17.64 15.54 11.88
CA THR A 96 -17.20 14.31 12.54
C THR A 96 -17.89 14.19 13.90
N GLY A 97 -18.04 12.95 14.38
CA GLY A 97 -18.55 12.66 15.71
C GLY A 97 -17.91 11.39 16.24
N SER A 98 -17.50 11.40 17.50
CA SER A 98 -17.10 10.20 18.24
C SER A 98 -18.22 9.81 19.19
N ALA A 99 -18.41 8.51 19.42
CA ALA A 99 -19.45 8.03 20.33
C ALA A 99 -19.16 8.34 21.81
N GLU A 100 -17.99 8.93 22.10
CA GLU A 100 -17.59 9.35 23.45
C GLU A 100 -17.95 10.81 23.80
N ALA A 101 -18.72 11.51 22.95
CA ALA A 101 -19.13 12.91 23.15
C ALA A 101 -20.57 13.05 23.65
#